data_AF-A0A0B1T733-F1
#
_entry.id   AF-A0A0B1T733-F1
#
_cell.length_a   1.000
_cell.length_b   1.000
_cell.length_c   1.000
_cell.angle_alpha   90.00
_cell.angle_beta   90.00
_cell.angle_gamma   90.00
#
_symmetry.space_group_name_H-M   'P 1'
#
loop_
_entity.id
_entity.type
_entity.pdbx_description
1 polymer ?
#
loop_
_entity_poly.entity_id
_entity_poly.type
_entity_poly.pdbx_seq_one_letter_code
_entity_poly.pdbx_strand_id
1 'polypeptide(L)'
;MDISVLGWPSIVRPKMVILSKEQLREAATEGLWLPQLERDGCGVGFVVSIKGIKTHKILCEARTMLERMAHRGACACDNDSGDGAGVLTAIPDLMYRKSIKE
;
A
#
# COMPACT_ATOMS: atom_id res chain seq x y z
N MET A 1 19.82 13.59 -5.11
CA MET A 1 19.54 14.67 -6.07
C MET A 1 19.19 14.04 -7.40
N ASP A 2 18.11 14.53 -7.99
CA ASP A 2 17.52 14.18 -9.30
C ASP A 2 17.19 12.72 -9.60
N ILE A 3 15.94 12.35 -9.25
CA ILE A 3 15.16 11.48 -10.13
C ILE A 3 14.22 12.39 -10.93
N SER A 4 14.66 12.62 -12.16
CA SER A 4 13.98 13.37 -13.19
C SER A 4 12.61 12.76 -13.48
N VAL A 5 11.63 13.66 -13.44
CA VAL A 5 10.24 13.45 -13.77
C VAL A 5 10.14 13.15 -15.28
N LEU A 6 10.08 11.88 -15.67
CA LEU A 6 9.78 11.50 -17.06
C LEU A 6 8.61 10.52 -17.12
N GLY A 7 7.45 11.09 -17.46
CA GLY A 7 6.44 10.47 -18.32
C GLY A 7 5.69 9.27 -17.77
N TRP A 8 4.71 9.50 -16.89
CA TRP A 8 3.68 8.48 -16.62
C TRP A 8 2.43 8.75 -17.47
N PRO A 9 1.90 7.77 -18.23
CA PRO A 9 0.64 7.91 -18.94
C PRO A 9 -0.52 8.22 -17.98
N SER A 10 -1.34 9.19 -18.37
CA SER A 10 -2.34 9.92 -17.58
C SER A 10 -3.54 9.14 -16.99
N ILE A 11 -3.46 7.84 -16.67
CA ILE A 11 -4.68 7.03 -16.43
C ILE A 11 -4.88 6.38 -15.07
N VAL A 12 -3.99 6.59 -14.09
CA VAL A 12 -4.26 6.23 -12.69
C VAL A 12 -3.38 7.06 -11.77
N ARG A 13 -3.83 8.26 -11.42
CA ARG A 13 -3.35 8.87 -10.17
C ARG A 13 -4.04 8.10 -9.04
N PRO A 14 -3.33 7.37 -8.15
CA PRO A 14 -3.95 6.95 -6.91
C PRO A 14 -4.44 8.22 -6.23
N LYS A 15 -5.76 8.34 -6.06
CA LYS A 15 -6.37 9.44 -5.31
C LYS A 15 -6.03 9.17 -3.85
N MET A 16 -4.90 9.71 -3.40
CA MET A 16 -4.60 9.80 -1.97
C MET A 16 -5.64 10.75 -1.38
N VAL A 17 -6.60 10.20 -0.65
CA VAL A 17 -7.61 10.99 0.06
C VAL A 17 -6.98 11.44 1.37
N ILE A 18 -6.63 12.72 1.44
CA ILE A 18 -6.26 13.38 2.70
C ILE A 18 -7.53 14.04 3.21
N LEU A 19 -8.00 13.62 4.39
CA LEU A 19 -9.19 14.20 5.01
C LEU A 19 -8.89 15.62 5.50
N SER A 20 -9.84 16.55 5.31
CA SER A 20 -9.78 17.86 5.95
C SER A 20 -9.99 17.74 7.46
N LYS A 21 -9.67 18.80 8.20
CA LYS A 21 -9.93 18.84 9.66
C LYS A 21 -11.41 18.69 9.98
N GLU A 22 -12.30 19.22 9.13
CA GLU A 22 -13.74 19.04 9.26
C GLU A 22 -14.13 17.57 9.07
N GLN A 23 -13.63 16.91 8.03
CA GLN A 23 -13.93 15.51 7.75
C GLN A 23 -13.39 14.57 8.83
N LEU A 24 -12.23 14.89 9.42
CA LEU A 24 -11.68 14.19 10.57
C LEU A 24 -12.58 14.34 11.82
N ARG A 25 -13.12 15.54 12.06
CA ARG A 25 -14.06 15.76 13.17
C ARG A 25 -15.35 14.99 12.98
N GLU A 26 -15.91 15.01 11.77
CA GLU A 26 -17.12 14.28 11.43
C GLU A 26 -16.93 12.76 11.61
N ALA A 27 -15.80 12.21 11.17
CA ALA A 27 -15.45 10.81 11.40
C ALA A 27 -15.32 10.45 12.88
N ALA A 28 -14.89 11.38 13.73
CA ALA A 28 -14.76 11.18 15.17
C ALA A 28 -16.08 11.30 15.93
N THR A 29 -17.06 12.05 15.41
CA THR A 29 -18.36 12.26 16.07
C THR A 29 -19.45 11.31 15.58
N GLU A 30 -19.49 11.06 14.26
CA GLU A 30 -20.54 10.27 13.61
C GLU A 30 -20.07 8.88 13.18
N GLY A 31 -18.75 8.63 13.21
CA GLY A 31 -18.13 7.39 12.76
C GLY A 31 -17.77 6.42 13.89
N LEU A 32 -17.33 5.22 13.51
CA LEU A 32 -16.78 4.21 14.42
C LEU A 32 -15.34 4.51 14.86
N TRP A 33 -14.74 5.59 14.36
CA TRP A 33 -13.36 5.97 14.66
C TRP A 33 -13.32 6.78 15.96
N LEU A 34 -12.69 6.23 17.00
CA LEU A 34 -12.49 6.88 18.29
C LEU A 34 -11.01 7.29 18.45
N PRO A 35 -10.66 8.58 18.34
CA PRO A 35 -9.28 9.04 18.38
C PRO A 35 -8.54 8.64 19.66
N GLN A 36 -9.25 8.54 20.80
CA GLN A 36 -8.64 8.19 22.08
C GLN A 36 -8.21 6.71 22.16
N LEU A 37 -8.74 5.86 21.28
CA LEU A 37 -8.39 4.45 21.16
C LEU A 37 -7.43 4.19 20.00
N GLU A 38 -7.03 5.23 19.26
CA GLU A 38 -6.04 5.12 18.21
C GLU A 38 -4.69 4.73 18.83
N ARG A 39 -4.18 3.58 18.39
CA ARG A 39 -2.85 3.10 18.75
C ARG A 39 -2.03 3.02 17.48
N ASP A 40 -0.78 3.46 17.59
CA ASP A 40 0.16 3.30 16.49
C ASP A 40 0.43 1.81 16.30
N GLY A 41 0.18 1.33 15.09
CA GLY A 41 0.37 -0.06 14.70
C GLY A 41 1.18 -0.16 13.42
N CYS A 42 1.62 -1.36 13.10
CA CYS A 42 2.25 -1.66 11.81
C CYS A 42 1.34 -1.18 10.68
N GLY A 43 1.92 -0.57 9.65
CA GLY A 43 1.18 -0.09 8.49
C GLY A 43 0.51 -1.25 7.75
N VAL A 44 -0.82 -1.15 7.56
CA VAL A 44 -1.59 -2.09 6.74
C VAL A 44 -2.35 -1.32 5.66
N GLY A 45 -2.55 -1.96 4.51
CA GLY A 45 -3.30 -1.37 3.40
C GLY A 45 -3.64 -2.41 2.34
N PHE A 46 -4.49 -2.03 1.39
CA PHE A 46 -4.87 -2.88 0.27
C PHE A 46 -4.94 -2.08 -1.03
N VAL A 47 -4.72 -2.78 -2.15
CA VAL A 47 -4.90 -2.24 -3.50
C VAL A 47 -5.81 -3.19 -4.25
N VAL A 48 -6.80 -2.65 -4.96
CA VAL A 48 -7.80 -3.45 -5.68
C VAL A 48 -8.05 -2.88 -7.08
N SER A 49 -8.21 -3.76 -8.05
CA SER A 49 -8.73 -3.42 -9.38
C SER A 49 -10.25 -3.43 -9.34
N ILE A 50 -10.87 -2.25 -9.35
CA ILE A 50 -12.34 -2.11 -9.30
C ILE A 50 -13.02 -2.85 -10.47
N LYS A 51 -12.36 -2.92 -11.63
CA LYS A 51 -12.85 -3.63 -12.82
C LYS A 51 -12.51 -5.13 -12.83
N GLY A 52 -11.87 -5.65 -11.79
CA GLY A 52 -11.48 -7.06 -11.70
C GLY A 52 -10.35 -7.49 -12.66
N ILE A 53 -9.70 -6.55 -13.34
CA ILE A 53 -8.63 -6.84 -14.30
C ILE A 53 -7.37 -7.25 -13.54
N LYS A 54 -6.91 -8.49 -13.75
CA LYS A 54 -5.65 -9.03 -13.18
C LYS A 54 -4.46 -8.47 -13.95
N THR A 55 -3.61 -7.69 -13.28
CA THR A 55 -2.40 -7.12 -13.89
C THR A 55 -1.27 -7.04 -12.86
N HIS A 56 -0.01 -7.08 -13.32
CA HIS A 56 1.16 -6.91 -12.45
C HIS A 56 1.21 -5.51 -11.81
N LYS A 57 0.52 -4.53 -12.38
CA LYS A 57 0.42 -3.16 -11.87
C LYS A 57 -0.06 -3.10 -10.41
N ILE A 58 -0.98 -3.97 -10.01
CA ILE A 58 -1.49 -4.03 -8.62
C ILE A 58 -0.36 -4.36 -7.64
N LEU A 59 0.60 -5.21 -8.04
CA LEU A 59 1.76 -5.53 -7.21
C LEU A 59 2.74 -4.36 -7.12
N CYS A 60 2.95 -3.62 -8.21
CA CYS A 60 3.77 -2.41 -8.19
C CYS A 60 3.19 -1.33 -7.27
N GLU A 61 1.86 -1.17 -7.30
CA GLU A 61 1.14 -0.25 -6.42
C GLU A 61 1.22 -0.70 -4.96
N ALA A 62 1.06 -2.01 -4.68
CA ALA A 62 1.21 -2.57 -3.34
C ALA A 62 2.64 -2.38 -2.80
N ARG A 63 3.67 -2.55 -3.65
CA ARG A 63 5.07 -2.25 -3.29
C ARG A 63 5.25 -0.77 -2.92
N THR A 64 4.74 0.13 -3.75
CA THR A 64 4.81 1.59 -3.49
C THR A 64 4.13 1.94 -2.15
N MET A 65 3.02 1.27 -1.84
CA MET A 65 2.32 1.44 -0.57
C MET A 65 3.18 0.95 0.61
N LEU A 66 3.82 -0.22 0.52
CA LEU A 66 4.73 -0.73 1.55
C LEU A 66 5.93 0.21 1.79
N GLU A 67 6.55 0.71 0.71
CA GLU A 67 7.66 1.68 0.81
C GLU A 67 7.24 2.96 1.56
N ARG A 68 6.00 3.42 1.36
CA ARG A 68 5.45 4.58 2.07
C ARG A 68 5.14 4.31 3.54
N MET A 69 5.01 3.04 3.94
CA MET A 69 4.77 2.63 5.32
C MET A 69 6.07 2.28 6.07
N ALA A 70 7.25 2.43 5.45
CA ALA A 70 8.53 2.11 6.10
C ALA A 70 8.77 2.84 7.43
N HIS A 71 8.27 4.08 7.56
CA HIS A 71 8.33 4.86 8.81
C HIS A 71 7.53 4.24 9.98
N ARG A 72 6.65 3.27 9.70
CA ARG A 72 5.87 2.49 10.68
C ARG A 72 6.46 1.11 10.93
N GLY A 73 7.60 0.78 10.30
CA GLY A 73 8.32 -0.47 10.50
C GLY A 73 9.36 -0.33 11.60
N ALA A 74 9.66 -1.44 12.27
CA ALA A 74 10.85 -1.55 13.10
C ALA A 74 12.04 -2.01 12.25
N CYS A 75 13.21 -1.49 12.59
CA CYS A 75 14.49 -1.80 11.93
C CYS A 75 15.51 -2.20 13.01
N ALA A 76 16.38 -3.16 12.67
CA ALA A 76 17.46 -3.59 13.54
C ALA A 76 18.57 -2.52 13.62
N CYS A 77 19.57 -2.77 14.48
CA CYS A 77 20.70 -1.85 14.67
C CYS A 77 21.64 -1.73 13.46
N ASP A 78 21.50 -2.59 12.44
CA ASP A 78 22.27 -2.55 11.20
C ASP A 78 21.73 -1.54 10.18
N ASN A 79 20.54 -0.97 10.44
CA ASN A 79 19.84 -0.05 9.55
C ASN A 79 19.57 -0.63 8.14
N ASP A 80 19.50 -1.96 8.04
CA ASP A 80 19.25 -2.72 6.81
C ASP A 80 18.15 -3.77 7.03
N SER A 81 18.20 -4.50 8.14
CA SER A 81 17.22 -5.53 8.47
C SER A 81 15.96 -4.91 9.09
N GLY A 82 14.79 -5.35 8.62
CA GLY A 82 13.48 -4.99 9.19
C GLY A 82 12.76 -6.20 9.77
N ASP A 83 11.82 -5.96 10.69
CA ASP A 83 11.05 -7.04 11.34
C ASP A 83 10.20 -7.85 10.35
N GLY A 84 9.74 -7.22 9.26
CA GLY A 84 9.07 -7.90 8.16
C GLY A 84 8.16 -7.01 7.33
N ALA A 85 8.03 -7.34 6.05
CA ALA A 85 7.05 -6.78 5.13
C ALA A 85 6.50 -7.89 4.23
N GLY A 86 5.23 -7.80 3.85
CA GLY A 86 4.59 -8.82 3.03
C GLY A 86 3.37 -8.32 2.28
N VAL A 87 2.96 -9.09 1.28
CA VAL A 87 1.74 -8.85 0.50
C VAL A 87 0.98 -10.15 0.32
N LEU A 88 -0.33 -10.12 0.57
CA LEU A 88 -1.24 -11.20 0.21
C LEU A 88 -1.81 -10.92 -1.18
N THR A 89 -1.81 -11.93 -2.05
CA THR A 89 -2.25 -11.81 -3.44
C THR A 89 -3.10 -13.00 -3.84
N ALA A 90 -3.85 -12.87 -4.93
CA ALA A 90 -4.46 -14.03 -5.56
C ALA A 90 -3.38 -14.95 -6.15
N ILE A 91 -3.65 -16.26 -6.22
CA ILE A 91 -2.71 -17.24 -6.79
C ILE A 91 -2.32 -16.83 -8.23
N PRO A 92 -1.03 -16.59 -8.52
CA PRO A 92 -0.55 -16.25 -9.86
C PRO A 92 -0.51 -17.48 -10.78
N ASP A 93 -1.69 -17.94 -11.21
CA ASP A 93 -1.89 -19.15 -12.01
C ASP A 93 -0.97 -19.25 -13.24
N LEU A 94 -0.81 -18.17 -14.01
CA LEU A 94 0.05 -18.17 -15.21
C LEU A 94 1.52 -18.43 -14.87
N MET A 95 2.02 -17.90 -13.75
CA MET A 95 3.40 -18.08 -13.31
C MET A 95 3.63 -19.54 -12.88
N TYR A 96 2.74 -20.09 -12.05
CA TYR A 96 2.84 -21.49 -11.60
C TYR A 96 2.71 -22.49 -12.75
N ARG A 97 1.80 -22.25 -13.70
CA ARG A 97 1.67 -23.12 -14.89
C ARG A 97 2.90 -23.10 -15.77
N LYS A 98 3.64 -21.99 -15.79
CA LYS A 98 4.90 -21.90 -16.54
C LYS A 98 6.00 -22.70 -15.83
N SER A 99 6.16 -22.52 -14.52
CA SER A 99 7.23 -23.18 -13.76
C SER A 99 7.08 -24.70 -13.65
N ILE A 100 5.86 -25.24 -13.77
CA ILE A 100 5.61 -26.70 -13.73
C ILE A 100 5.84 -27.36 -15.10
N LYS A 101 5.87 -26.58 -16.19
CA LYS A 101 6.12 -27.09 -17.55
C LYS A 101 7.60 -27.15 -17.91
N GLU A 102 8.45 -26.49 -17.13
CA GLU A 102 9.92 -26.55 -17.20
C GLU A 102 10.43 -27.75 -16.40
#